data_AF-A4VC85-F1
#
_entry.id   AF-A4VC85-F1
#
_cell.length_a   1.000
_cell.length_b   1.000
_cell.length_c   1.000
_cell.angle_alpha   90.00
_cell.angle_beta   90.00
_cell.angle_gamma   90.00
#
_symmetry.space_group_name_H-M   'P 1'
#
loop_
_entity.id
_entity.type
_entity.pdbx_description
1 polymer ?
#
loop_
_entity_poly.entity_id
_entity_poly.type
_entity_poly.pdbx_seq_one_letter_code
_entity_poly.pdbx_strand_id
1 'polypeptide(L)'
;MSNRLKRSPATISYELARCEPYQAEVAQTDAEYKRSRCGRKTKLNDKLRQIILNHLRLSWSPEMIAHEFKLATKSIYNWLNQRKIEFSLNDLPEHGVRQRRNLDQRSKYNQSLGRSIILQPYSLEILSEISFNRSKSFLFC
;
A
#
# COMPACT_ATOMS: atom_id res chain seq x y z
N MET A 1 -15.04 42.46 -42.93
CA MET A 1 -15.06 41.48 -41.81
C MET A 1 -16.32 41.62 -40.95
N SER A 2 -16.69 42.84 -40.54
CA SER A 2 -17.87 43.16 -39.70
C SER A 2 -19.21 42.61 -40.19
N ASN A 3 -19.55 42.79 -41.48
CA ASN A 3 -20.82 42.29 -42.04
C ASN A 3 -20.95 40.76 -42.04
N ARG A 4 -19.83 40.02 -42.11
CA ARG A 4 -19.82 38.55 -42.08
C ARG A 4 -20.07 38.01 -40.67
N LEU A 5 -19.49 38.65 -39.67
CA LEU A 5 -19.61 38.27 -38.26
C LEU A 5 -20.84 38.89 -37.56
N LYS A 6 -21.63 39.71 -38.27
CA LYS A 6 -22.79 40.45 -37.75
C LYS A 6 -22.47 41.20 -36.44
N ARG A 7 -21.28 41.81 -36.33
CA ARG A 7 -20.82 42.58 -35.17
C ARG A 7 -20.26 43.92 -35.58
N SER A 8 -20.33 44.92 -34.70
CA SER A 8 -19.81 46.25 -35.00
C SER A 8 -18.29 46.22 -35.25
N PRO A 9 -17.76 47.08 -36.13
CA PRO A 9 -16.32 47.16 -36.38
C PRO A 9 -15.51 47.46 -35.12
N ALA A 10 -16.03 48.32 -34.23
CA ALA A 10 -15.40 48.66 -32.97
C ALA A 10 -15.28 47.45 -32.04
N THR A 11 -16.33 46.65 -31.93
CA THR A 11 -16.30 45.40 -31.16
C THR A 11 -15.24 44.44 -31.71
N ILE A 12 -15.13 44.31 -33.04
CA ILE A 12 -14.12 43.43 -33.66
C ILE A 12 -12.70 43.95 -33.39
N SER A 13 -12.47 45.25 -33.54
CA SER A 13 -11.17 45.87 -33.24
C SER A 13 -10.78 45.70 -31.77
N TYR A 14 -11.74 45.84 -30.86
CA TYR A 14 -11.53 45.70 -29.43
C TYR A 14 -11.12 44.26 -29.05
N GLU A 15 -11.78 43.25 -29.62
CA GLU A 15 -11.41 41.86 -29.40
C GLU A 15 -10.05 41.52 -30.02
N LEU A 16 -9.78 42.00 -31.23
CA LEU A 16 -8.47 41.79 -31.88
C LEU A 16 -7.32 42.42 -31.09
N ALA A 17 -7.54 43.59 -30.48
CA ALA A 17 -6.54 44.26 -29.64
C ALA A 17 -6.24 43.51 -28.34
N ARG A 18 -7.13 42.61 -27.89
CA ARG A 18 -6.93 41.74 -26.71
C ARG A 18 -6.31 40.40 -27.06
N CYS A 19 -6.35 40.01 -28.33
CA CYS A 19 -5.79 38.75 -28.78
C CYS A 19 -4.28 38.89 -29.00
N GLU A 20 -3.50 38.41 -28.05
CA GLU A 20 -2.09 38.11 -28.28
C GLU A 20 -1.96 36.95 -29.28
N PRO A 21 -0.93 36.95 -30.15
CA PRO A 21 -0.70 35.85 -31.09
C PRO A 21 -0.54 34.54 -30.33
N TYR A 22 -1.29 33.52 -30.73
CA TYR A 22 -1.24 32.21 -30.09
C TYR A 22 0.15 31.59 -30.24
N GLN A 23 0.77 31.25 -29.11
CA GLN A 23 2.04 30.54 -29.05
C GLN A 23 1.82 29.17 -28.40
N ALA A 24 1.96 28.10 -29.19
CA ALA A 24 1.67 26.74 -28.74
C ALA A 24 2.54 26.31 -27.55
N GLU A 25 3.83 26.67 -27.57
CA GLU A 25 4.78 26.34 -26.49
C GLU A 25 4.42 27.04 -25.17
N VAL A 26 4.03 28.31 -25.23
CA VAL A 26 3.61 29.08 -24.06
C VAL A 26 2.30 28.52 -23.49
N ALA A 27 1.34 28.18 -24.35
CA ALA A 27 0.09 27.57 -23.93
C ALA A 27 0.32 26.18 -23.30
N GLN A 28 1.23 25.39 -23.85
CA GLN A 28 1.56 24.06 -23.32
C GLN A 28 2.25 24.16 -21.95
N THR A 29 3.25 25.03 -21.83
CA THR A 29 3.97 25.23 -20.56
C THR A 29 3.05 25.78 -19.46
N ASP A 30 2.16 26.72 -19.78
CA ASP A 30 1.14 27.20 -18.85
C ASP A 30 0.14 26.10 -18.45
N ALA A 31 -0.29 25.27 -19.40
CA ALA A 31 -1.16 24.13 -19.10
C ALA A 31 -0.47 23.10 -18.19
N GLU A 32 0.80 22.77 -18.44
CA GLU A 32 1.60 21.88 -17.60
C GLU A 32 1.83 22.45 -16.20
N TYR A 33 2.18 23.74 -16.12
CA TYR A 33 2.33 24.46 -14.87
C TYR A 33 1.05 24.44 -14.04
N LYS A 34 -0.09 24.80 -14.65
CA LYS A 34 -1.40 24.73 -13.99
C LYS A 34 -1.71 23.31 -13.57
N ARG A 35 -1.54 22.31 -14.45
CA ARG A 35 -1.78 20.88 -14.15
C ARG A 35 -0.96 20.40 -12.96
N SER A 36 0.31 20.80 -12.85
CA SER A 36 1.18 20.44 -11.71
C SER A 36 0.68 21.00 -10.37
N ARG A 37 -0.01 22.14 -10.39
CA ARG A 37 -0.58 22.82 -9.21
C ARG A 37 -2.04 22.42 -8.93
N CYS A 38 -2.66 21.69 -9.84
CA CYS A 38 -4.02 21.20 -9.70
C CYS A 38 -4.09 19.98 -8.75
N GLY A 39 -5.27 19.77 -8.18
CA GLY A 39 -5.56 18.59 -7.36
C GLY A 39 -5.32 18.78 -5.86
N ARG A 40 -5.47 17.68 -5.12
CA ARG A 40 -5.42 17.68 -3.65
C ARG A 40 -3.97 17.64 -3.18
N LYS A 41 -3.57 18.64 -2.39
CA LYS A 41 -2.26 18.63 -1.71
C LYS A 41 -2.15 17.44 -0.76
N THR A 42 -1.03 16.72 -0.80
CA THR A 42 -0.77 15.62 0.11
C THR A 42 -0.48 16.13 1.52
N LYS A 43 -0.87 15.37 2.55
CA LYS A 43 -0.49 15.63 3.95
C LYS A 43 0.99 15.37 4.24
N LEU A 44 1.73 14.79 3.29
CA LEU A 44 3.14 14.49 3.42
C LEU A 44 3.94 15.80 3.43
N ASN A 45 4.63 16.06 4.54
CA ASN A 45 5.60 17.13 4.71
C ASN A 45 7.00 16.51 4.80
N ASP A 46 8.07 17.27 4.52
CA ASP A 46 9.44 16.73 4.50
C ASP A 46 9.87 16.20 5.87
N LYS A 47 9.50 16.89 6.95
CA LYS A 47 9.71 16.40 8.33
C LYS A 47 8.98 15.09 8.58
N LEU A 48 7.72 15.00 8.16
CA LEU A 48 6.91 13.80 8.32
C LEU A 48 7.47 12.63 7.50
N ARG A 49 7.95 12.90 6.27
CA ARG A 49 8.63 11.94 5.41
C ARG A 49 9.86 11.35 6.13
N GLN A 50 10.71 12.20 6.70
CA GLN A 50 11.90 11.75 7.44
C GLN A 50 11.53 10.90 8.66
N ILE A 51 10.54 11.33 9.44
CA ILE A 51 10.06 10.58 10.60
C ILE A 51 9.55 9.20 10.20
N ILE A 52 8.67 9.12 9.20
CA ILE A 52 8.15 7.83 8.68
C ILE A 52 9.31 6.94 8.23
N LEU A 53 10.28 7.49 7.50
CA LEU A 53 11.44 6.73 7.02
C LEU A 53 12.29 6.19 8.19
N ASN A 54 12.47 6.97 9.25
CA ASN A 54 13.18 6.52 10.45
C ASN A 54 12.43 5.39 11.18
N HIS A 55 11.11 5.50 11.35
CA HIS A 55 10.31 4.41 11.95
C HIS A 55 10.35 3.14 11.11
N LEU A 56 10.27 3.25 9.77
CA LEU A 56 10.41 2.10 8.87
C LEU A 56 11.78 1.41 9.01
N ARG A 57 12.86 2.17 9.18
CA ARG A 57 14.20 1.62 9.48
C ARG A 57 14.28 0.92 10.84
N LEU A 58 13.45 1.33 11.79
CA LEU A 58 13.32 0.66 13.10
C LEU A 58 12.37 -0.54 13.05
N SER A 59 12.00 -1.02 11.86
CA SER A 59 11.08 -2.15 11.65
C SER A 59 9.68 -1.93 12.20
N TRP A 60 9.20 -0.69 12.22
CA TRP A 60 7.81 -0.41 12.56
C TRP A 60 6.86 -0.75 11.41
N SER A 61 5.71 -1.34 11.74
CA SER A 61 4.65 -1.61 10.76
C SER A 61 4.01 -0.29 10.27
N PRO A 62 3.66 -0.16 8.97
CA PRO A 62 2.91 0.98 8.46
C PRO A 62 1.60 1.25 9.23
N GLU A 63 1.00 0.21 9.83
CA GLU A 63 -0.19 0.35 10.66
C GLU A 63 0.10 1.07 11.98
N MET A 64 1.23 0.76 12.63
CA MET A 64 1.66 1.42 13.86
C MET A 64 1.96 2.91 13.61
N ILE A 65 2.70 3.20 12.54
CA ILE A 65 3.03 4.58 12.14
C ILE A 65 1.73 5.35 11.86
N ALA A 66 0.80 4.75 11.13
CA ALA A 66 -0.48 5.39 10.84
C ALA A 66 -1.26 5.73 12.12
N HIS A 67 -1.29 4.80 13.08
CA HIS A 67 -1.96 5.01 14.36
C HIS A 67 -1.33 6.16 15.16
N GLU A 68 0.01 6.19 15.29
CA GLU A 68 0.71 7.23 16.06
C GLU A 68 0.51 8.63 15.47
N PHE A 69 0.64 8.76 14.14
CA PHE A 69 0.49 10.04 13.45
C PHE A 69 -0.95 10.37 13.07
N LYS A 70 -1.95 9.59 13.52
CA LYS A 70 -3.37 9.74 13.18
C LYS A 70 -3.61 9.85 11.67
N LEU A 71 -2.89 9.04 10.90
CA LEU A 71 -2.97 8.94 9.45
C LEU A 71 -3.79 7.71 9.06
N ALA A 72 -4.31 7.72 7.83
CA ALA A 72 -4.86 6.50 7.25
C ALA A 72 -3.70 5.62 6.75
N THR A 73 -3.70 4.33 7.10
CA THR A 73 -2.70 3.33 6.68
C THR A 73 -2.46 3.33 5.17
N LYS A 74 -3.55 3.40 4.40
CA LYS A 74 -3.52 3.48 2.93
C LYS A 74 -2.71 4.66 2.41
N SER A 75 -2.65 5.78 3.14
CA SER A 75 -1.86 6.95 2.74
C SER A 75 -0.37 6.65 2.72
N ILE A 76 0.13 5.90 3.72
CA ILE A 76 1.54 5.51 3.81
C ILE A 76 1.90 4.60 2.63
N TYR A 77 1.10 3.56 2.37
CA TYR A 77 1.29 2.68 1.21
C TYR A 77 1.23 3.43 -0.12
N ASN A 78 0.32 4.39 -0.27
CA ASN A 78 0.24 5.21 -1.48
C ASN A 78 1.51 6.06 -1.68
N TRP A 79 2.10 6.60 -0.62
CA TRP A 79 3.35 7.37 -0.71
C TRP A 79 4.55 6.49 -1.05
N LEU A 80 4.61 5.26 -0.54
CA LEU A 80 5.62 4.27 -0.91
C LEU A 80 5.49 3.88 -2.41
N ASN A 81 4.28 3.61 -2.88
CA ASN A 81 4.00 3.29 -4.28
C ASN A 81 4.37 4.45 -5.23
N GLN A 82 4.10 5.69 -4.82
CA GLN A 82 4.46 6.90 -5.57
C GLN A 82 5.95 7.25 -5.50
N ARG A 83 6.78 6.42 -4.85
CA ARG A 83 8.23 6.67 -4.62
C ARG A 83 8.50 8.03 -3.94
N LYS A 84 7.55 8.52 -3.15
CA LYS A 84 7.73 9.75 -2.33
C LYS A 84 8.52 9.49 -1.07
N ILE A 85 8.67 8.22 -0.67
CA ILE A 85 9.50 7.78 0.44
C ILE A 85 10.46 6.75 -0.16
N GLU A 86 11.77 6.95 0.07
CA GLU A 86 12.83 6.06 -0.40
C GLU A 86 12.93 4.82 0.48
N PHE A 87 11.94 3.93 0.36
CA PHE A 87 11.91 2.65 1.05
C PHE A 87 11.25 1.60 0.15
N SER A 88 11.79 0.37 0.14
CA SER A 88 11.26 -0.72 -0.66
C SER A 88 10.04 -1.33 0.03
N LEU A 89 9.00 -1.69 -0.75
CA LEU A 89 7.84 -2.41 -0.20
C LEU A 89 8.20 -3.81 0.29
N ASN A 90 9.24 -4.42 -0.29
CA ASN A 90 9.68 -5.78 0.07
C ASN A 90 10.36 -5.81 1.45
N ASP A 91 10.91 -4.68 1.88
CA ASP A 91 11.66 -4.55 3.13
C ASP A 91 10.73 -4.16 4.30
N LEU A 92 9.42 -4.12 4.06
CA LEU A 92 8.44 -3.81 5.09
C LEU A 92 8.35 -4.96 6.12
N PRO A 93 8.38 -4.64 7.42
CA PRO A 93 8.13 -5.61 8.46
C PRO A 93 6.72 -6.19 8.29
N GLU A 94 6.55 -7.46 8.68
CA GLU A 94 5.27 -8.19 8.63
C GLU A 94 4.84 -8.75 7.25
N HIS A 95 5.65 -8.56 6.19
CA HIS A 95 5.38 -9.20 4.89
C HIS A 95 5.33 -10.74 5.03
N GLY A 96 4.13 -11.31 4.90
CA GLY A 96 3.90 -12.76 4.98
C GLY A 96 3.55 -13.32 6.36
N VAL A 97 3.42 -12.51 7.43
CA VAL A 97 3.06 -13.04 8.76
C VAL A 97 1.67 -13.68 8.77
N ARG A 98 0.69 -13.11 8.04
CA ARG A 98 -0.65 -13.71 7.90
C ARG A 98 -0.65 -15.04 7.13
N GLN A 99 0.38 -15.31 6.32
CA GLN A 99 0.57 -16.58 5.61
C GLN A 99 1.21 -17.65 6.51
N ARG A 100 1.92 -17.25 7.57
CA ARG A 100 2.53 -18.14 8.56
C ARG A 100 1.57 -18.55 9.69
N ARG A 101 0.25 -18.60 9.43
CA ARG A 101 -0.60 -19.40 10.31
C ARG A 101 -0.09 -20.83 10.17
N ASN A 102 0.43 -21.40 11.27
CA ASN A 102 0.81 -22.81 11.33
C ASN A 102 -0.31 -23.62 10.69
N LEU A 103 0.01 -24.48 9.70
CA LEU A 103 -0.96 -25.45 9.19
C LEU A 103 -1.50 -26.18 10.41
N ASP A 104 -2.79 -26.01 10.69
CA ASP A 104 -3.41 -26.55 11.88
C ASP A 104 -3.23 -28.07 11.89
N GLN A 105 -2.36 -28.59 12.76
CA GLN A 105 -2.09 -30.02 12.82
C GLN A 105 -3.33 -30.82 13.26
N ARG A 106 -4.37 -30.14 13.78
CA ARG A 106 -5.68 -30.73 14.05
C ARG A 106 -6.33 -31.32 12.78
N SER A 107 -6.00 -30.77 11.61
CA SER A 107 -6.37 -31.33 10.30
C SER A 107 -5.81 -32.74 10.08
N LYS A 108 -4.60 -33.07 10.57
CA LYS A 108 -4.02 -34.42 10.40
C LYS A 108 -4.76 -35.46 11.23
N TYR A 109 -5.14 -35.14 12.46
CA TYR A 109 -5.93 -36.01 13.34
C TYR A 109 -7.32 -36.29 12.76
N ASN A 110 -7.98 -35.27 12.20
CA ASN A 110 -9.30 -35.43 11.58
C ASN A 110 -9.25 -36.20 10.25
N GLN A 111 -8.14 -36.12 9.50
CA GLN A 111 -7.94 -36.93 8.27
C GLN A 111 -7.79 -38.43 8.56
N SER A 112 -7.33 -38.83 9.74
CA SER A 112 -7.25 -40.24 10.15
C SER A 112 -8.56 -40.83 10.68
N LEU A 113 -9.49 -40.01 11.17
CA LEU A 113 -10.74 -40.46 11.77
C LEU A 113 -11.80 -40.96 10.76
N GLY A 114 -11.64 -40.65 9.47
CA GLY A 114 -12.55 -41.06 8.39
C GLY A 114 -12.10 -42.26 7.57
N ARG A 115 -10.97 -42.91 7.91
CA ARG A 115 -10.49 -44.11 7.22
C ARG A 115 -11.10 -45.36 7.86
N SER A 116 -11.55 -46.31 7.05
CA SER A 116 -12.05 -47.59 7.54
C SER A 116 -10.98 -48.27 8.41
N ILE A 117 -11.43 -48.91 9.50
CA ILE A 117 -10.58 -49.52 10.55
C ILE A 117 -9.51 -50.46 9.97
N ILE A 118 -9.77 -51.04 8.79
CA ILE A 118 -8.90 -51.98 8.07
C ILE A 118 -7.65 -51.30 7.48
N LEU A 119 -7.69 -49.99 7.20
CA LEU A 119 -6.62 -49.23 6.55
C LEU A 119 -5.81 -48.35 7.53
N GLN A 120 -5.88 -48.61 8.83
CA GLN A 120 -4.99 -47.95 9.80
C GLN A 120 -3.66 -48.72 9.87
N PRO A 121 -2.56 -48.25 9.25
CA PRO A 121 -1.25 -48.80 9.59
C PRO A 121 -0.95 -48.36 11.04
N TYR A 122 -0.92 -49.35 11.94
CA TYR A 122 -0.28 -49.32 13.26
C TYR A 122 -0.34 -47.96 14.00
N SER A 123 -1.51 -47.65 14.53
CA SER A 123 -1.75 -46.57 15.49
C SER A 123 -0.98 -46.72 16.82
N LEU A 124 -0.27 -47.83 17.03
CA LEU A 124 0.51 -48.09 18.25
C LEU A 124 1.84 -47.30 18.28
N GLU A 125 2.42 -46.96 17.13
CA GLU A 125 3.69 -46.22 17.08
C GLU A 125 3.49 -44.74 17.45
N ILE A 126 2.44 -44.11 16.92
CA ILE A 126 2.13 -42.68 17.16
C ILE A 126 1.73 -42.43 18.62
N LEU A 127 1.01 -43.37 19.26
CA LEU A 127 0.65 -43.26 20.68
C LEU A 127 1.88 -43.42 21.61
N SER A 128 2.87 -44.19 21.19
CA SER A 128 4.15 -44.32 21.91
C SER A 128 4.98 -43.02 21.86
N GLU A 129 5.03 -42.34 20.71
CA GLU A 129 5.75 -41.07 20.59
C GLU A 129 5.09 -39.91 21.34
N ILE A 130 3.76 -39.86 21.37
CA ILE A 130 3.01 -38.82 22.11
C ILE A 130 3.17 -39.00 23.62
N SER A 131 3.17 -40.24 24.12
CA SER A 131 3.42 -40.55 25.54
C SER A 131 4.89 -40.33 25.95
N PHE A 132 5.84 -40.62 25.06
CA PHE A 132 7.27 -40.34 25.28
C PHE A 132 7.61 -38.85 25.32
N ASN A 133 6.97 -38.02 24.48
CA ASN A 133 7.19 -36.57 24.50
C ASN A 133 6.52 -35.86 25.69
N ARG A 134 5.43 -36.44 26.25
CA ARG A 134 4.74 -35.87 27.41
C ARG A 134 5.48 -36.11 28.74
N SER A 135 6.29 -37.16 28.83
CA SER A 135 7.11 -37.49 30.01
C SER A 135 8.41 -36.67 30.09
N LYS A 136 9.00 -36.27 28.96
CA LYS A 136 10.19 -35.39 28.95
C LYS A 136 9.89 -33.95 29.40
N SER A 137 8.68 -33.46 29.21
CA SER A 137 8.25 -32.12 29.67
C SER A 137 8.05 -32.01 31.19
N PHE A 138 8.10 -33.13 31.93
CA PHE A 138 7.95 -33.16 33.38
C PHE A 138 9.28 -33.27 34.15
N LEU A 139 10.41 -33.45 33.44
CA LEU A 139 11.75 -33.65 34.04
C LEU A 139 12.71 -32.46 33.84
N PHE A 140 12.22 -31.31 33.33
CA PHE A 140 12.97 -30.05 33.27
C PHE A 140 12.12 -28.91 33.87
N CYS A 141 11.96 -28.95 35.19
CA CYS A 141 11.72 -27.82 36.09
C CYS A 141 12.52 -28.09 37.36
#